data_AF-A0A847GTM8-F1
#
_entry.id   AF-A0A847GTM8-F1
#
_cell.length_a   1.000
_cell.length_b   1.000
_cell.length_c   1.000
_cell.angle_alpha   90.00
_cell.angle_beta   90.00
_cell.angle_gamma   90.00
#
_symmetry.space_group_name_H-M   'P 1'
#
loop_
_entity.id
_entity.type
_entity.pdbx_description
1 polymer ?
#
loop_
_entity_poly.entity_id
_entity_poly.type
_entity_poly.pdbx_seq_one_letter_code
_entity_poly.pdbx_strand_id
1 'polypeptide(L)' 'MVEATEVGVCFLPLRLDQYLERLDWTGRQTRPAKRGQIPAELLPILERLRLSSETWVETVLNF' A
#
# COMPACT_ATOMS: atom_id res chain seq x y z
N MET A 1 24.81 -17.44 -31.64
CA MET A 1 23.37 -17.53 -31.97
C MET A 1 22.65 -17.86 -30.67
N VAL A 2 21.78 -17.06 -30.07
CA VAL A 2 21.12 -15.79 -30.42
C VAL A 2 20.81 -15.11 -29.07
N GLU A 3 20.87 -13.76 -29.01
CA GLU A 3 20.46 -13.00 -27.83
C GLU A 3 18.96 -13.17 -27.54
N ALA A 4 18.62 -13.27 -26.25
CA ALA A 4 17.29 -12.96 -25.75
C ALA A 4 17.45 -12.10 -24.50
N THR A 5 17.27 -10.79 -24.67
CA THR A 5 17.17 -9.83 -23.57
C THR A 5 15.89 -10.14 -22.79
N GLU A 6 16.01 -10.92 -21.71
CA GLU A 6 14.91 -11.09 -20.77
C GLU A 6 14.89 -9.84 -19.88
N VAL A 7 13.91 -8.96 -20.11
CA VAL A 7 13.59 -7.90 -19.16
C VAL A 7 13.05 -8.60 -17.91
N GLY A 8 13.96 -8.97 -17.01
CA GLY A 8 13.62 -9.58 -15.74
C GLY A 8 12.68 -8.65 -15.00
N VAL A 9 11.43 -9.09 -14.82
CA VAL A 9 10.46 -8.37 -14.00
C VAL A 9 11.03 -8.30 -12.59
N CYS A 10 11.50 -7.12 -12.20
CA CYS A 10 12.02 -6.90 -10.85
C CYS A 10 10.83 -6.78 -9.90
N PHE A 11 10.49 -7.88 -9.21
CA PHE A 11 9.51 -7.86 -8.14
C PHE A 11 10.19 -7.32 -6.87
N LEU A 12 9.77 -6.14 -6.40
CA LEU A 12 10.20 -5.64 -5.09
C LEU A 12 9.39 -6.39 -4.02
N PRO A 13 10.01 -7.26 -3.20
CA PRO A 13 9.30 -7.87 -2.08
C PRO A 13 8.92 -6.76 -1.11
N LEU A 14 7.64 -6.41 -1.09
CA LEU A 14 7.08 -5.38 -0.23
C LEU A 14 5.90 -5.98 0.51
N ARG A 15 5.92 -5.89 1.84
CA ARG A 15 4.77 -6.31 2.63
C ARG A 15 3.61 -5.34 2.40
N LEU A 16 2.38 -5.83 2.54
CA LEU A 16 1.18 -5.05 2.25
C LEU A 16 1.07 -3.79 3.15
N ASP A 17 1.40 -3.91 4.44
CA ASP A 17 1.48 -2.79 5.39
C ASP A 17 2.40 -1.68 4.86
N GLN A 18 3.61 -2.06 4.45
CA GLN A 18 4.62 -1.12 3.94
C GLN A 18 4.19 -0.47 2.61
N TYR A 19 3.50 -1.22 1.75
CA TYR A 19 2.94 -0.66 0.52
C TYR A 19 1.87 0.39 0.82
N LEU A 20 0.94 0.06 1.72
CA LEU A 20 -0.17 0.93 2.08
C LEU A 20 0.31 2.20 2.79
N GLU A 21 1.30 2.11 3.69
CA GLU A 21 1.94 3.28 4.32
C GLU A 21 2.54 4.24 3.28
N ARG A 22 3.30 3.70 2.31
CA ARG A 22 3.90 4.50 1.24
C ARG A 22 2.84 5.11 0.32
N LEU A 23 1.79 4.36 0.03
CA LEU A 23 0.65 4.83 -0.76
C LEU A 23 -0.09 5.97 -0.04
N ASP A 24 -0.34 5.83 1.26
CA ASP A 24 -0.99 6.86 2.07
C ASP A 24 -0.16 8.15 2.10
N TRP A 25 1.16 8.03 2.32
CA TRP A 25 2.05 9.18 2.30
C TRP A 25 2.04 9.90 0.95
N THR A 26 2.17 9.16 -0.16
CA THR A 26 2.16 9.76 -1.52
C THR A 26 0.81 10.38 -1.89
N GLY A 27 -0.30 9.78 -1.46
CA GLY A 27 -1.63 10.35 -1.61
C GLY A 27 -1.81 11.67 -0.87
N ARG A 28 -1.15 11.84 0.28
CA ARG A 28 -1.14 13.12 1.04
C ARG A 28 -0.26 14.18 0.41
N GLN A 29 0.85 13.80 -0.23
CA GLN A 29 1.72 14.73 -0.97
C GLN A 29 1.13 15.18 -2.32
N THR A 30 0.02 14.57 -2.74
CA THR A 30 -0.63 14.91 -4.00
C THR A 30 -1.25 16.31 -3.94
N ARG A 31 -1.18 17.06 -5.06
CA ARG A 31 -1.70 18.43 -5.17
C ARG A 31 -3.15 18.54 -4.63
N PRO A 32 -3.47 19.61 -3.87
CA PRO A 32 -4.83 19.91 -3.46
C PRO A 32 -5.84 19.85 -4.59
N ALA A 33 -6.99 19.22 -4.32
CA ALA A 33 -8.11 19.02 -5.26
C ALA A 33 -7.82 18.14 -6.49
N LYS A 34 -6.69 17.41 -6.53
CA LYS A 34 -6.49 16.36 -7.53
C LYS A 34 -7.21 15.08 -7.11
N ARG A 35 -7.82 14.38 -8.07
CA ARG A 35 -8.39 13.04 -7.86
C ARG A 35 -7.32 12.12 -7.25
N GLY A 36 -7.65 11.50 -6.11
CA GLY A 36 -6.73 10.64 -5.37
C GLY A 36 -5.92 11.34 -4.28
N GLN A 37 -6.14 12.64 -4.03
CA GLN A 37 -5.60 13.31 -2.85
C GLN A 37 -6.20 12.67 -1.59
N ILE A 38 -5.33 12.36 -0.62
CA ILE A 38 -5.73 11.94 0.72
C ILE A 38 -5.70 13.18 1.63
N PRO A 39 -6.85 13.61 2.20
CA PRO A 39 -6.88 14.73 3.13
C PRO A 39 -6.04 14.48 4.39
N ALA A 40 -5.38 15.51 4.89
CA ALA A 40 -4.44 15.42 6.00
C ALA A 40 -5.13 15.07 7.33
N GLU A 41 -6.40 15.43 7.47
CA GLU A 41 -7.25 15.18 8.63
C GLU A 41 -7.66 13.71 8.79
N LEU A 42 -7.53 12.89 7.73
CA LEU A 42 -7.82 11.47 7.84
C LEU A 42 -6.71 10.78 8.61
N LEU A 43 -7.09 9.85 9.49
CA LEU A 43 -6.15 8.93 10.14
C LEU A 43 -5.29 8.19 9.10
N PRO A 44 -4.08 7.73 9.45
CA PRO A 44 -3.27 6.86 8.59
C PRO A 44 -4.07 5.66 8.06
N ILE A 45 -3.81 5.23 6.82
CA ILE A 45 -4.61 4.19 6.16
C ILE A 45 -4.71 2.88 6.96
N LEU A 46 -3.65 2.47 7.66
CA LEU A 46 -3.66 1.24 8.45
C LEU A 46 -4.57 1.34 9.67
N GLU A 47 -4.59 2.50 10.33
CA GLU A 47 -5.50 2.77 11.45
C GLU A 47 -6.95 2.81 10.99
N ARG A 48 -7.22 3.43 9.84
CA ARG A 48 -8.57 3.49 9.24
C ARG A 48 -9.11 2.12 8.88
N LEU A 49 -8.25 1.26 8.35
CA LEU A 49 -8.60 -0.11 7.98
C LEU A 49 -8.63 -1.04 9.20
N ARG A 50 -8.25 -0.55 10.39
CA ARG A 50 -8.06 -1.35 11.60
C ARG A 50 -7.17 -2.56 11.33
N LEU A 51 -6.19 -2.41 10.45
CA LEU A 51 -5.23 -3.46 10.13
C LEU A 51 -4.14 -3.49 11.21
N SER A 52 -4.51 -3.87 12.42
CA SER A 52 -3.53 -4.42 13.36
C SER A 52 -3.29 -5.89 13.00
N SER A 53 -2.12 -6.42 13.36
CA SER A 53 -1.84 -7.85 13.20
C SER A 53 -2.92 -8.70 13.88
N GLU A 54 -3.43 -8.21 15.00
CA GLU A 54 -4.48 -8.84 15.82
C GLU A 54 -5.82 -8.88 15.08
N THR A 55 -6.26 -7.76 14.49
CA THR A 55 -7.54 -7.69 13.76
C THR A 55 -7.47 -8.44 12.43
N TRP A 56 -6.32 -8.51 11.78
CA TRP A 56 -6.13 -9.35 10.59
C TRP A 56 -6.24 -10.83 10.93
N VAL A 57 -5.54 -11.28 11.98
CA VAL A 57 -5.64 -12.66 12.47
C VAL A 57 -7.07 -13.00 12.86
N GLU A 58 -7.77 -12.11 13.58
CA GLU A 58 -9.19 -12.26 13.91
C GLU A 58 -10.08 -12.37 12.66
N THR A 59 -9.83 -11.56 11.64
CA THR A 59 -10.61 -11.57 10.39
C THR A 59 -10.43 -12.88 9.62
N VAL A 60 -9.20 -13.42 9.55
CA VAL A 60 -8.90 -14.68 8.87
C VAL A 60 -9.40 -15.89 9.66
N LEU A 61 -9.37 -15.84 10.99
CA LEU A 61 -9.81 -16.95 11.84
C LEU A 61 -11.33 -17.08 11.96
N ASN A 62 -12.08 -15.99 11.74
CA ASN A 62 -13.54 -15.96 11.85
C ASN A 62 -14.27 -16.02 10.48
N PHE A 63 -13.57 -16.40 9.40
CA PHE A 63 -14.13 -16.60 8.06
C PHE A 63 -14.17 -18.09 7.71
#